data_AF-A0A941NIX4-F1
#
_entry.id   AF-A0A941NIX4-F1
#
_cell.length_a   1.000
_cell.length_b   1.000
_cell.length_c   1.000
_cell.angle_alpha   90.00
_cell.angle_beta   90.00
_cell.angle_gamma   90.00
#
_symmetry.space_group_name_H-M   'P 1'
#
loop_
_entity.id
_entity.type
_entity.pdbx_description
1 polymer ?
#
loop_
_entity_poly.entity_id
_entity_poly.type
_entity_poly.pdbx_seq_one_letter_code
_entity_poly.pdbx_strand_id
1 'polypeptide(L)'
;IQRRTGIGVLNQKLAYIMRSGAPDMLDRMVAKNYGTMVVQALVEKKRGLMAAIQNGRYTMVPIDTCIQGTRRVDVESFYDPAEYRPRIAALAGKPMFLY
;
A
#
# COMPACT_ATOMS: atom_id res chain seq x y z
N ILE A 1 -11.24 2.37 -27.10
CA ILE A 1 -12.41 1.53 -26.76
C ILE A 1 -13.59 1.92 -27.64
N GLN A 2 -14.19 3.10 -27.48
CA GLN A 2 -15.35 3.54 -28.29
C GLN A 2 -15.15 3.40 -29.82
N ARG A 3 -14.00 3.82 -30.36
CA ARG A 3 -13.68 3.64 -31.79
C ARG A 3 -13.61 2.17 -32.25
N ARG A 4 -13.20 1.24 -31.37
CA ARG A 4 -13.00 -0.18 -31.70
C ARG A 4 -14.23 -1.04 -31.40
N THR A 5 -15.07 -0.64 -30.45
CA THR A 5 -16.18 -1.47 -29.95
C THR A 5 -17.56 -0.86 -30.17
N GLY A 6 -17.67 0.43 -30.52
CA GLY A 6 -18.96 1.13 -30.63
C GLY A 6 -19.68 1.38 -29.30
N ILE A 7 -19.14 0.86 -28.19
CA ILE A 7 -19.71 1.00 -26.85
C ILE A 7 -19.47 2.43 -26.35
N GLY A 8 -20.51 3.08 -25.82
CA GLY A 8 -20.40 4.38 -25.17
C GLY A 8 -19.48 4.33 -23.96
N VAL A 9 -18.47 5.21 -23.90
CA VAL A 9 -17.50 5.25 -22.81
C VAL A 9 -17.53 6.63 -22.16
N LEU A 10 -17.65 6.65 -20.82
CA LEU A 10 -17.43 7.84 -20.01
C LEU A 10 -16.02 7.79 -19.42
N ASN A 11 -15.19 8.79 -19.73
CA ASN A 11 -13.86 8.93 -19.15
C ASN A 11 -13.87 9.99 -18.05
N GLN A 12 -13.58 9.60 -16.81
CA GLN A 12 -13.46 10.51 -15.67
C GLN A 12 -12.06 10.42 -15.08
N LYS A 13 -11.35 11.55 -15.06
CA LYS A 13 -10.07 11.67 -14.38
C LYS A 13 -10.31 12.05 -12.92
N LEU A 14 -9.99 11.15 -11.99
CA LEU A 14 -10.19 11.39 -10.56
C LEU A 14 -9.14 12.34 -9.95
N ALA A 15 -7.92 12.34 -10.50
CA ALA A 15 -6.83 13.25 -10.10
C ALA A 15 -6.71 13.43 -8.57
N TYR A 16 -6.82 14.67 -8.07
CA TYR A 16 -6.66 15.01 -6.66
C TYR A 16 -7.71 14.40 -5.74
N ILE A 17 -8.87 13.98 -6.25
CA ILE A 17 -9.92 13.37 -5.42
C ILE A 17 -9.40 12.10 -4.75
N MET A 18 -8.50 11.34 -5.39
CA MET A 18 -7.91 10.12 -4.82
C MET A 18 -6.98 10.37 -3.61
N ARG A 19 -6.53 11.61 -3.40
CA ARG A 19 -5.72 12.01 -2.23
C ARG A 19 -6.50 12.86 -1.22
N SER A 20 -7.75 13.17 -1.56
CA SER A 20 -8.65 13.97 -0.74
C SER A 20 -9.64 13.05 -0.03
N GLY A 21 -10.17 13.51 1.09
CA GLY A 21 -11.14 12.75 1.89
C GLY A 21 -10.63 12.45 3.29
N ALA A 22 -11.54 12.05 4.18
CA ALA A 22 -11.17 11.62 5.51
C ALA A 22 -10.45 10.27 5.43
N PRO A 23 -9.37 10.06 6.20
CA PRO A 23 -8.68 8.78 6.26
C PRO A 23 -9.62 7.70 6.79
N ASP A 24 -9.49 6.49 6.26
CA ASP A 24 -10.29 5.36 6.75
C ASP A 24 -9.81 4.89 8.14
N MET A 25 -10.48 3.87 8.69
CA MET A 25 -10.13 3.34 10.01
C MET A 25 -8.69 2.79 10.06
N LEU A 26 -8.24 2.11 8.99
CA LEU A 26 -6.92 1.49 8.93
C LEU A 26 -5.83 2.55 8.82
N ASP A 27 -6.02 3.57 7.97
CA ASP A 27 -5.13 4.71 7.84
C ASP A 27 -4.92 5.41 9.18
N ARG A 28 -6.03 5.65 9.91
CA ARG A 28 -5.98 6.29 11.23
C ARG A 28 -5.26 5.42 12.26
N MET A 29 -5.54 4.11 12.26
CA MET A 29 -4.91 3.17 13.20
C MET A 29 -3.40 3.06 12.96
N VAL A 30 -2.98 2.87 11.70
CA VAL A 30 -1.56 2.75 11.33
C VAL A 30 -0.81 4.04 11.62
N ALA A 31 -1.36 5.20 11.24
CA ALA A 31 -0.73 6.50 11.50
C ALA A 31 -0.51 6.75 13.00
N LYS A 32 -1.52 6.44 13.84
CA LYS A 32 -1.39 6.60 15.31
C LYS A 32 -0.31 5.69 15.87
N ASN A 33 -0.31 4.41 15.47
CA ASN A 33 0.67 3.44 15.97
C ASN A 33 2.09 3.80 15.54
N TYR A 34 2.30 4.26 14.30
CA TYR A 34 3.60 4.77 13.86
C TYR A 34 4.07 5.94 14.71
N GLY A 35 3.20 6.92 14.96
CA GLY A 35 3.52 8.05 15.83
C GLY A 35 3.95 7.59 17.23
N THR A 36 3.19 6.67 17.83
CA THR A 36 3.52 6.10 19.16
C THR A 36 4.90 5.41 19.17
N MET A 37 5.19 4.58 18.17
CA MET A 37 6.48 3.88 18.07
C MET A 37 7.66 4.84 17.90
N VAL A 38 7.49 5.88 17.09
CA VAL A 38 8.53 6.89 16.89
C VAL A 38 8.79 7.65 18.19
N VAL A 39 7.75 8.04 18.93
CA VAL A 39 7.91 8.69 20.24
C VAL A 39 8.65 7.78 21.23
N GLN A 40 8.32 6.49 21.27
CA GLN A 40 9.04 5.52 22.11
C GLN A 40 10.52 5.42 21.73
N ALA A 41 10.82 5.32 20.44
CA ALA A 41 12.20 5.29 19.95
C ALA A 41 13.00 6.57 20.31
N LEU A 42 12.34 7.73 20.27
CA LEU A 42 12.95 9.00 20.68
C LEU A 42 13.28 9.03 22.17
N VAL A 43 12.38 8.55 23.04
CA VAL A 43 12.63 8.42 24.49
C VAL A 43 13.81 7.50 24.76
N GLU A 44 13.93 6.42 24.01
CA GLU A 44 15.06 5.48 24.06
C GLU A 44 16.34 6.00 23.38
N LYS A 45 16.34 7.25 22.89
CA LYS A 45 17.46 7.88 22.17
C LYS A 45 17.92 7.11 20.93
N LYS A 46 17.06 6.29 20.33
CA LYS A 46 17.31 5.59 19.07
C LYS A 46 17.17 6.59 17.91
N ARG A 47 18.09 6.55 16.95
CA ARG A 47 18.15 7.47 15.79
C ARG A 47 18.38 6.68 14.50
N GLY A 48 18.06 7.30 13.36
CA GLY A 48 18.26 6.67 12.06
C GLY A 48 17.29 5.53 11.76
N LEU A 49 16.13 5.52 12.42
CA LEU A 49 15.09 4.49 12.24
C LEU A 49 13.82 5.09 11.62
N MET A 50 13.06 4.24 10.94
CA MET A 50 11.78 4.51 10.31
C MET A 50 10.77 3.46 10.76
N ALA A 51 9.57 3.90 11.15
CA ALA A 51 8.46 2.98 11.42
C ALA A 51 7.96 2.34 10.14
N ALA A 52 7.69 1.04 10.18
CA ALA A 52 7.24 0.26 9.03
C ALA A 52 6.27 -0.84 9.45
N ILE A 53 5.56 -1.39 8.45
CA ILE A 53 4.84 -2.66 8.55
C ILE A 53 5.54 -3.66 7.63
N GLN A 54 5.96 -4.78 8.20
CA GLN A 54 6.51 -5.92 7.46
C GLN A 54 5.73 -7.18 7.87
N ASN A 55 5.27 -7.95 6.89
CA ASN A 55 4.48 -9.17 7.12
C ASN A 55 3.28 -8.95 8.06
N GLY A 56 2.60 -7.80 7.91
CA GLY A 56 1.44 -7.43 8.74
C GLY A 56 1.77 -7.02 10.18
N ARG A 57 3.04 -6.85 10.52
CA ARG A 57 3.50 -6.48 11.88
C ARG A 57 4.23 -5.15 11.87
N TYR A 58 4.02 -4.36 12.91
CA TYR A 58 4.74 -3.12 13.14
C TYR A 58 6.20 -3.38 13.49
N THR A 59 7.12 -2.63 12.89
CA THR A 59 8.56 -2.75 13.12
C THR A 59 9.28 -1.41 12.92
N MET A 60 10.52 -1.31 13.39
CA MET A 60 11.42 -0.18 13.13
C MET A 60 12.57 -0.67 12.26
N VAL A 61 12.78 -0.02 11.11
CA VAL A 61 13.86 -0.35 10.17
C VAL A 61 14.85 0.81 10.04
N PRO A 62 16.11 0.56 9.62
CA PRO A 62 17.03 1.63 9.25
C PRO A 62 16.44 2.58 8.20
N ILE A 63 16.67 3.89 8.33
CA ILE A 63 16.06 4.90 7.45
C ILE A 63 16.47 4.77 5.99
N ASP A 64 17.64 4.21 5.71
CA ASP A 64 18.16 3.93 4.37
C ASP A 64 17.46 2.74 3.68
N THR A 65 16.69 1.93 4.40
CA THR A 65 15.93 0.80 3.83
C THR A 65 15.03 1.24 2.67
N CYS A 66 14.49 2.47 2.70
CA CYS A 66 13.56 2.96 1.67
C CYS A 66 14.23 3.26 0.32
N ILE A 67 15.55 3.46 0.28
CA ILE A 67 16.32 3.74 -0.94
C ILE A 67 17.05 2.51 -1.48
N GLN A 68 17.10 1.42 -0.71
CA GLN A 68 17.82 0.20 -1.09
C GLN A 68 17.10 -0.63 -2.17
N GLY A 69 15.83 -0.36 -2.46
CA GLY A 69 15.09 -1.11 -3.47
C GLY A 69 13.74 -0.50 -3.82
N THR A 70 13.16 -0.99 -4.92
CA THR A 70 11.83 -0.59 -5.36
C THR A 70 10.82 -1.65 -4.95
N ARG A 71 9.76 -1.24 -4.24
CA ARG A 71 8.62 -2.12 -3.95
C ARG A 71 7.90 -2.45 -5.26
N ARG A 72 7.80 -3.74 -5.57
CA ARG A 72 7.05 -4.27 -6.72
C ARG A 72 5.76 -4.92 -6.22
N VAL A 73 4.77 -4.95 -7.09
CA VAL A 73 3.53 -5.71 -6.90
C VAL A 73 3.75 -7.11 -7.47
N ASP A 74 3.25 -8.13 -6.79
CA ASP A 74 3.31 -9.49 -7.31
C ASP A 74 2.22 -9.70 -8.37
N VAL A 75 2.59 -9.46 -9.63
CA VAL A 75 1.69 -9.59 -10.78
C VAL A 75 1.32 -11.05 -11.02
N GLU A 76 2.24 -11.99 -10.84
CA GLU A 76 1.99 -13.40 -11.15
C GLU A 76 0.95 -14.01 -10.21
N SER A 77 1.04 -13.69 -8.91
CA SER A 77 0.13 -14.20 -7.88
C SER A 77 -1.23 -13.51 -7.87
N PHE A 78 -1.29 -12.22 -8.21
CA PHE A 78 -2.50 -11.41 -8.00
C PHE A 78 -3.14 -10.87 -9.27
N TYR A 79 -2.54 -11.02 -10.45
CA TYR A 79 -3.06 -10.43 -11.67
C TYR A 79 -2.91 -11.35 -12.89
N ASP A 80 -3.82 -11.16 -13.84
CA ASP A 80 -3.70 -11.67 -15.19
C ASP A 80 -3.17 -10.53 -16.10
N PRO A 81 -1.93 -10.63 -16.63
CA PRO A 81 -1.36 -9.56 -17.44
C PRO A 81 -1.95 -9.46 -18.84
N ALA A 82 -2.61 -10.51 -19.36
CA ALA A 82 -3.24 -10.47 -20.68
C ALA A 82 -4.60 -9.77 -20.61
N GLU A 83 -5.38 -10.11 -19.58
CA GLU A 83 -6.75 -9.58 -19.40
C GLU A 83 -6.82 -8.37 -18.46
N TYR A 84 -5.72 -8.01 -17.80
CA TYR A 84 -5.63 -6.94 -16.79
C TYR A 84 -6.65 -7.10 -15.65
N ARG A 85 -6.87 -8.35 -15.19
CA ARG A 85 -7.84 -8.70 -14.14
C ARG A 85 -7.15 -9.21 -12.87
N PRO A 86 -7.65 -8.88 -11.66
CA PRO A 86 -7.12 -9.44 -10.43
C PRO A 86 -7.48 -10.93 -10.29
N ARG A 87 -6.58 -11.71 -9.69
CA ARG A 87 -6.73 -13.12 -9.33
C ARG A 87 -6.97 -13.23 -7.84
N ILE A 88 -8.24 -13.34 -7.44
CA ILE A 88 -8.65 -13.47 -6.04
C ILE A 88 -8.97 -14.93 -5.76
N ALA A 89 -7.93 -15.71 -5.45
CA ALA A 89 -8.04 -17.12 -5.11
C ALA A 89 -7.05 -17.50 -3.99
N ALA A 90 -7.38 -18.58 -3.25
CA ALA A 90 -6.58 -19.13 -2.16
C ALA A 90 -6.08 -18.05 -1.17
N LEU A 91 -7.03 -17.37 -0.50
CA LEU A 91 -6.77 -16.22 0.37
C LEU A 91 -6.06 -16.55 1.69
N ALA A 92 -6.05 -17.83 2.09
CA ALA A 92 -5.38 -18.24 3.32
C ALA A 92 -3.89 -17.90 3.28
N GLY A 93 -3.39 -17.18 4.30
CA GLY A 93 -1.99 -16.76 4.40
C GLY A 93 -1.59 -15.56 3.54
N LYS A 94 -2.49 -15.02 2.72
CA LYS A 94 -2.23 -13.84 1.89
C LYS A 94 -2.36 -12.54 2.72
N PRO A 95 -1.61 -11.49 2.38
CA PRO A 95 -1.72 -10.20 3.06
C PRO A 95 -3.09 -9.56 2.80
N MET A 96 -3.58 -8.80 3.79
CA MET A 96 -4.88 -8.11 3.73
C MET A 96 -5.08 -7.28 2.46
N PHE A 97 -4.02 -6.66 1.95
CA PHE A 97 -4.07 -5.73 0.81
C PHE A 97 -3.61 -6.34 -0.53
N LEU A 98 -3.46 -7.68 -0.63
CA LEU A 98 -3.22 -8.42 -1.88
C LEU A 98 -2.24 -7.74 -2.86
N TYR A 99 -1.06 -7.36 -2.38
CA TYR A 99 0.00 -6.68 -3.13
C TYR A 99 1.25 -7.54 -3.30
#